data_AF-A0A965V526-F1
#
_entry.id   AF-A0A965V526-F1
#
_cell.length_a   1.000
_cell.length_b   1.000
_cell.length_c   1.000
_cell.angle_alpha   90.00
_cell.angle_beta   90.00
_cell.angle_gamma   90.00
#
_symmetry.space_group_name_H-M   'P 1'
#
loop_
_entity.id
_entity.type
_entity.pdbx_description
1 polymer ?
#
loop_
_entity_poly.entity_id
_entity_poly.type
_entity_poly.pdbx_seq_one_letter_code
_entity_poly.pdbx_strand_id
1 'polypeptide(L)'
;MTNKNILFDPEELEILKAQLFESEYPDLVNSLTLPKFTISDMCISPRDATYWDKQGVLPKVKGSGTRRKYDLTQSVWLKLVQQMRSLGIGLKTIQEMKEHLLEPKLDLSGLSPEFLDILLKELKKNGINQSGEEYINNLKDEGLSVFQNIILVTIIFRKSFHCLINKDSDFLFYDAFRHYEFLNTQPEFEDFVSKPYFSVSFSEAIKVLCSDWLLIKPLKELTFLSKTESKIIEIIRRKDVNSISIRYKDGEPDLLEVEERNEISMEQRFLDVIAKNGYQKISVSTQNGKIVHFENKIQMKLNKRTK
;
A
#
# COMPACT_ATOMS: atom_id res chain seq x y z
N MET A 1 4.15 -29.53 -14.79
CA MET A 1 4.21 -28.91 -13.44
C MET A 1 4.00 -27.43 -13.62
N THR A 2 3.01 -26.88 -12.94
CA THR A 2 2.38 -25.60 -13.22
C THR A 2 3.23 -24.47 -12.66
N ASN A 3 3.96 -23.74 -13.51
CA ASN A 3 4.71 -22.54 -13.12
C ASN A 3 3.72 -21.49 -12.62
N LYS A 4 3.70 -21.29 -11.30
CA LYS A 4 2.96 -20.19 -10.66
C LYS A 4 3.78 -18.92 -10.80
N ASN A 5 3.09 -17.84 -11.14
CA ASN A 5 3.68 -16.51 -11.27
C ASN A 5 4.43 -16.11 -9.98
N ILE A 6 5.65 -15.61 -10.14
CA ILE A 6 6.71 -15.62 -9.12
C ILE A 6 6.49 -14.52 -8.06
N LEU A 7 5.83 -13.42 -8.43
CA LEU A 7 5.60 -12.27 -7.54
C LEU A 7 4.13 -12.08 -7.16
N PHE A 8 3.20 -12.45 -8.04
CA PHE A 8 1.78 -12.12 -7.91
C PHE A 8 0.91 -13.36 -8.10
N ASP A 9 -0.20 -13.45 -7.39
CA ASP A 9 -1.20 -14.49 -7.65
C ASP A 9 -1.90 -14.23 -9.01
N PRO A 10 -2.27 -15.26 -9.80
CA PRO A 10 -3.04 -15.06 -11.03
C PRO A 10 -4.30 -14.21 -10.87
N GLU A 11 -5.04 -14.37 -9.75
CA GLU A 11 -6.24 -13.58 -9.45
C GLU A 11 -5.88 -12.10 -9.23
N GLU A 12 -4.80 -11.84 -8.52
CA GLU A 12 -4.30 -10.48 -8.27
C GLU A 12 -3.87 -9.78 -9.56
N LEU A 13 -3.24 -10.51 -10.48
CA LEU A 13 -2.83 -9.97 -11.77
C LEU A 13 -4.02 -9.56 -12.61
N GLU A 14 -5.09 -10.33 -12.60
CA GLU A 14 -6.32 -9.96 -13.31
C GLU A 14 -6.96 -8.72 -12.67
N ILE A 15 -7.00 -8.63 -11.33
CA ILE A 15 -7.46 -7.42 -10.62
C ILE A 15 -6.64 -6.19 -11.01
N LEU A 16 -5.31 -6.31 -11.11
CA LEU A 16 -4.42 -5.21 -11.49
C LEU A 16 -4.59 -4.82 -12.96
N LYS A 17 -4.59 -5.79 -13.89
CA LYS A 17 -4.71 -5.55 -15.33
C LYS A 17 -6.04 -4.94 -15.70
N ALA A 18 -7.13 -5.45 -15.14
CA ALA A 18 -8.48 -4.95 -15.37
C ALA A 18 -8.82 -3.73 -14.50
N GLN A 19 -7.85 -3.24 -13.70
CA GLN A 19 -8.00 -2.06 -12.83
C GLN A 19 -9.22 -2.14 -11.90
N LEU A 20 -9.62 -3.36 -11.50
CA LEU A 20 -10.84 -3.60 -10.71
C LEU A 20 -10.78 -2.94 -9.32
N PHE A 21 -9.58 -2.59 -8.86
CA PHE A 21 -9.32 -1.90 -7.60
C PHE A 21 -9.62 -0.39 -7.62
N GLU A 22 -9.73 0.26 -8.79
CA GLU A 22 -9.90 1.72 -8.89
C GLU A 22 -11.17 2.23 -8.20
N SER A 23 -12.21 1.40 -8.21
CA SER A 23 -13.47 1.70 -7.54
C SER A 23 -13.28 1.89 -6.03
N GLU A 24 -12.37 1.12 -5.40
CA GLU A 24 -12.06 1.19 -3.98
C GLU A 24 -10.88 2.12 -3.67
N TYR A 25 -9.94 2.31 -4.60
CA TYR A 25 -8.75 3.16 -4.44
C TYR A 25 -8.68 4.22 -5.55
N PRO A 26 -9.55 5.25 -5.49
CA PRO A 26 -9.55 6.31 -6.49
C PRO A 26 -8.21 7.04 -6.49
N ASP A 27 -7.71 7.38 -7.69
CA ASP A 27 -6.47 8.14 -7.91
C ASP A 27 -5.18 7.49 -7.38
N LEU A 28 -5.20 6.23 -6.93
CA LEU A 28 -4.01 5.54 -6.44
C LEU A 28 -2.93 5.46 -7.52
N VAL A 29 -3.27 5.04 -8.74
CA VAL A 29 -2.31 4.95 -9.87
C VAL A 29 -1.71 6.32 -10.18
N ASN A 30 -2.53 7.36 -10.28
CA ASN A 30 -2.08 8.74 -10.50
C ASN A 30 -1.11 9.21 -9.40
N SER A 31 -1.37 8.83 -8.15
CA SER A 31 -0.52 9.25 -7.02
C SER A 31 0.89 8.64 -7.04
N LEU A 32 1.09 7.53 -7.76
CA LEU A 32 2.40 6.90 -7.92
C LEU A 32 3.38 7.77 -8.71
N THR A 33 2.90 8.67 -9.56
CA THR A 33 3.73 9.49 -10.44
C THR A 33 3.56 10.98 -10.21
N LEU A 34 2.43 11.43 -9.62
CA LEU A 34 2.15 12.83 -9.38
C LEU A 34 2.93 13.37 -8.15
N PRO A 35 3.88 14.30 -8.32
CA PRO A 35 4.71 14.79 -7.23
C PRO A 35 3.95 15.81 -6.36
N LYS A 36 3.56 15.40 -5.15
CA LYS A 36 2.77 16.23 -4.21
C LYS A 36 3.34 16.33 -2.79
N PHE A 37 4.27 15.46 -2.41
CA PHE A 37 4.83 15.37 -1.07
C PHE A 37 6.20 16.03 -0.97
N THR A 38 6.60 16.46 0.21
CA THR A 38 7.87 17.15 0.48
C THR A 38 8.72 16.35 1.47
N ILE A 39 10.01 16.66 1.59
CA ILE A 39 10.92 16.04 2.58
C ILE A 39 10.35 16.10 4.02
N SER A 40 9.70 17.22 4.38
CA SER A 40 9.07 17.37 5.70
C SER A 40 7.90 16.43 5.91
N ASP A 41 7.17 16.06 4.85
CA ASP A 41 6.07 15.08 4.94
C ASP A 41 6.60 13.67 5.22
N MET A 42 7.90 13.42 5.04
CA MET A 42 8.56 12.14 5.29
C MET A 42 9.26 12.08 6.65
N CYS A 43 9.16 13.15 7.44
CA CYS A 43 9.88 13.33 8.71
C CYS A 43 11.40 13.22 8.54
N ILE A 44 11.93 13.69 7.39
CA ILE A 44 13.38 13.71 7.10
C ILE A 44 13.92 15.12 7.38
N SER A 45 15.06 15.22 8.07
CA SER A 45 15.67 16.52 8.33
C SER A 45 16.26 17.14 7.05
N PRO A 46 16.27 18.47 6.91
CA PRO A 46 16.91 19.12 5.76
C PRO A 46 18.39 18.76 5.59
N ARG A 47 19.10 18.51 6.71
CA ARG A 47 20.50 18.10 6.72
C ARG A 47 20.65 16.70 6.12
N ASP A 48 19.84 15.73 6.55
CA ASP A 48 19.88 14.37 6.03
C ASP A 48 19.49 14.34 4.55
N ALA A 49 18.44 15.07 4.18
CA ALA A 49 18.05 15.19 2.77
C ALA A 49 19.19 15.75 1.91
N THR A 50 19.86 16.81 2.36
CA THR A 50 21.00 17.39 1.63
C THR A 50 22.17 16.41 1.54
N TYR A 51 22.45 15.66 2.60
CA TYR A 51 23.50 14.66 2.60
C TYR A 51 23.19 13.49 1.67
N TRP A 52 21.98 12.91 1.77
CA TRP A 52 21.53 11.82 0.91
C TRP A 52 21.45 12.23 -0.56
N ASP A 53 21.13 13.49 -0.85
CA ASP A 53 21.18 14.02 -2.20
C ASP A 53 22.59 13.98 -2.79
N LYS A 54 23.57 14.48 -2.03
CA LYS A 54 24.99 14.47 -2.44
C LYS A 54 25.53 13.06 -2.63
N GLN A 55 24.97 12.07 -1.92
CA GLN A 55 25.33 10.66 -2.04
C GLN A 55 24.50 9.92 -3.10
N GLY A 56 23.65 10.62 -3.86
CA GLY A 56 22.85 10.02 -4.93
C GLY A 56 21.70 9.13 -4.46
N VAL A 57 21.37 9.12 -3.16
CA VAL A 57 20.34 8.26 -2.56
C VAL A 57 18.93 8.84 -2.70
N LEU A 58 18.80 10.18 -2.78
CA LEU A 58 17.51 10.77 -3.07
C LEU A 58 17.10 10.52 -4.53
N PRO A 59 15.79 10.30 -4.77
CA PRO A 59 15.29 10.16 -6.13
C PRO A 59 15.31 11.50 -6.87
N LYS A 60 15.45 11.45 -8.20
CA LYS A 60 15.34 12.64 -9.04
C LYS A 60 13.99 13.34 -8.83
N VAL A 61 14.04 14.62 -8.51
CA VAL A 61 12.84 15.44 -8.30
C VAL A 61 12.10 15.59 -9.63
N LYS A 62 10.79 15.37 -9.62
CA LYS A 62 9.91 15.59 -10.78
C LYS A 62 9.14 16.91 -10.60
N GLY A 63 9.05 17.71 -11.67
CA GLY A 63 8.22 18.93 -11.72
C GLY A 63 9.00 20.26 -11.73
N SER A 64 8.27 21.36 -11.96
CA SER A 64 8.81 22.73 -12.00
C SER A 64 8.76 23.39 -10.61
N GLY A 65 9.85 24.08 -10.24
CA GLY A 65 9.94 24.86 -9.00
C GLY A 65 11.21 24.64 -8.19
N THR A 66 11.40 25.46 -7.17
CA THR A 66 12.60 25.44 -6.29
C THR A 66 12.48 24.44 -5.13
N ARG A 67 11.25 24.11 -4.70
CA ARG A 67 11.00 23.18 -3.60
C ARG A 67 10.80 21.76 -4.12
N ARG A 68 11.60 20.82 -3.61
CA ARG A 68 11.54 19.41 -3.99
C ARG A 68 10.18 18.81 -3.65
N LYS A 69 9.57 18.17 -4.65
CA LYS A 69 8.34 17.39 -4.50
C LYS A 69 8.58 15.95 -4.93
N TYR A 70 7.88 15.04 -4.26
CA TYR A 70 7.96 13.60 -4.42
C TYR A 70 6.57 13.02 -4.67
N ASP A 71 6.50 12.02 -5.54
CA ASP A 71 5.30 11.20 -5.74
C ASP A 71 5.19 10.10 -4.67
N LEU A 72 4.13 9.29 -4.66
CA LEU A 72 3.96 8.20 -3.70
C LEU A 72 5.09 7.16 -3.82
N THR A 73 5.53 6.87 -5.04
CA THR A 73 6.61 5.90 -5.31
C THR A 73 7.91 6.33 -4.64
N GLN A 74 8.30 7.58 -4.86
CA GLN A 74 9.47 8.21 -4.27
C GLN A 74 9.33 8.33 -2.75
N SER A 75 8.12 8.57 -2.26
CA SER A 75 7.84 8.61 -0.83
C SER A 75 8.09 7.25 -0.17
N VAL A 76 7.56 6.15 -0.74
CA VAL A 76 7.83 4.80 -0.23
C VAL A 76 9.32 4.49 -0.24
N TRP A 77 10.03 4.84 -1.32
CA TRP A 77 11.49 4.70 -1.37
C TRP A 77 12.19 5.43 -0.22
N LEU A 78 11.82 6.68 0.07
CA LEU A 78 12.44 7.43 1.17
C LEU A 78 12.21 6.80 2.54
N LYS A 79 11.06 6.14 2.76
CA LYS A 79 10.85 5.33 3.97
C LYS A 79 11.71 4.06 3.98
N LEU A 80 11.90 3.40 2.83
CA LEU A 80 12.85 2.29 2.73
C LEU A 80 14.27 2.75 3.02
N VAL A 81 14.69 3.94 2.57
CA VAL A 81 15.98 4.54 2.94
C VAL A 81 16.08 4.70 4.46
N GLN A 82 15.05 5.23 5.13
CA GLN A 82 15.04 5.35 6.59
C GLN A 82 15.17 3.98 7.28
N GLN A 83 14.43 2.96 6.83
CA GLN A 83 14.57 1.59 7.35
C GLN A 83 15.99 1.06 7.14
N MET A 84 16.53 1.13 5.93
CA MET A 84 17.88 0.67 5.60
C MET A 84 18.94 1.34 6.46
N ARG A 85 18.83 2.67 6.64
CA ARG A 85 19.74 3.44 7.50
C ARG A 85 19.62 3.05 8.97
N SER A 86 18.43 2.75 9.46
CA SER A 86 18.23 2.26 10.84
C SER A 86 18.86 0.88 11.09
N LEU A 87 18.96 0.05 10.05
CA LEU A 87 19.63 -1.26 10.08
C LEU A 87 21.14 -1.18 9.84
N GLY A 88 21.68 0.03 9.66
CA GLY A 88 23.12 0.25 9.43
C GLY A 88 23.57 0.04 7.99
N ILE A 89 22.66 -0.11 7.01
CA ILE A 89 23.02 -0.27 5.61
C ILE A 89 23.68 1.02 5.08
N GLY A 90 24.81 0.85 4.39
CA GLY A 90 25.61 1.93 3.83
C GLY A 90 24.92 2.66 2.67
N LEU A 91 25.17 3.96 2.52
CA LEU A 91 24.54 4.77 1.47
C LEU A 91 24.92 4.34 0.05
N LYS A 92 26.08 3.69 -0.14
CA LYS A 92 26.50 3.12 -1.42
C LYS A 92 25.55 2.01 -1.89
N THR A 93 25.29 1.01 -1.03
CA THR A 93 24.31 -0.07 -1.31
C THR A 93 22.92 0.51 -1.56
N ILE A 94 22.50 1.50 -0.78
CA ILE A 94 21.21 2.17 -0.98
C ILE A 94 21.16 2.89 -2.33
N GLN A 95 22.25 3.55 -2.74
CA GLN A 95 22.33 4.20 -4.04
C GLN A 95 22.23 3.18 -5.19
N GLU A 96 22.98 2.08 -5.11
CA GLU A 96 22.92 0.98 -6.09
C GLU A 96 21.49 0.46 -6.22
N MET A 97 20.82 0.17 -5.10
CA MET A 97 19.41 -0.22 -5.09
C MET A 97 18.51 0.84 -5.73
N LYS A 98 18.72 2.13 -5.46
CA LYS A 98 17.93 3.20 -6.10
C LYS A 98 18.03 3.14 -7.61
N GLU A 99 19.24 2.98 -8.13
CA GLU A 99 19.53 2.89 -9.56
C GLU A 99 18.91 1.65 -10.20
N HIS A 100 18.67 0.58 -9.45
CA HIS A 100 17.96 -0.60 -9.95
C HIS A 100 16.44 -0.53 -9.81
N LEU A 101 15.93 0.11 -8.76
CA LEU A 101 14.50 0.04 -8.39
C LEU A 101 13.68 1.24 -8.84
N LEU A 102 14.23 2.44 -8.70
CA LEU A 102 13.54 3.68 -9.07
C LEU A 102 13.97 4.24 -10.40
N GLU A 103 15.24 4.06 -10.75
CA GLU A 103 15.82 4.59 -11.97
C GLU A 103 16.49 3.47 -12.78
N PRO A 104 15.82 2.32 -13.01
CA PRO A 104 16.42 1.15 -13.62
C PRO A 104 17.18 1.56 -14.88
N LYS A 105 18.52 1.52 -14.80
CA LYS A 105 19.35 1.50 -16.00
C LYS A 105 19.05 0.16 -16.64
N LEU A 106 18.18 0.17 -17.66
CA LEU A 106 17.83 -1.04 -18.36
C LEU A 106 19.05 -1.47 -19.19
N ASP A 107 19.97 -2.21 -18.58
CA ASP A 107 20.99 -2.94 -19.30
C ASP A 107 20.52 -4.38 -19.51
N LEU A 108 19.88 -4.59 -20.66
CA LEU A 108 19.36 -5.89 -21.09
C LEU A 108 20.50 -6.90 -21.36
N SER A 109 21.77 -6.45 -21.40
CA SER A 109 22.91 -7.34 -21.65
C SER A 109 23.34 -8.16 -20.42
N GLY A 110 22.85 -7.81 -19.22
CA GLY A 110 23.18 -8.48 -17.96
C GLY A 110 22.12 -9.47 -17.45
N LEU A 111 20.96 -9.56 -18.10
CA LEU A 111 19.96 -10.60 -17.77
C LEU A 111 20.38 -11.90 -18.43
N SER A 112 20.38 -13.01 -17.68
CA SER A 112 20.72 -14.30 -18.26
C SER A 112 19.74 -14.63 -19.39
N PRO A 113 20.22 -15.19 -20.52
CA PRO A 113 19.36 -15.62 -21.60
C PRO A 113 18.24 -16.53 -21.11
N GLU A 114 18.46 -17.33 -20.06
CA GLU A 114 17.44 -18.18 -19.45
C GLU A 114 16.31 -17.39 -18.78
N PHE A 115 16.61 -16.30 -18.05
CA PHE A 115 15.58 -15.50 -17.37
C PHE A 115 14.72 -14.73 -18.38
N LEU A 116 15.35 -14.22 -19.46
CA LEU A 116 14.64 -13.62 -20.58
C LEU A 116 13.79 -14.66 -21.33
N ASP A 117 14.29 -15.88 -21.52
CA ASP A 117 13.57 -16.95 -22.22
C ASP A 117 12.39 -17.50 -21.38
N ILE A 118 12.50 -17.45 -20.04
CA ILE A 118 11.40 -17.72 -19.10
C ILE A 118 10.34 -16.62 -19.21
N LEU A 119 10.71 -15.34 -19.08
CA LEU A 119 9.81 -14.20 -19.25
C LEU A 119 9.10 -14.21 -20.63
N LEU A 120 9.84 -14.49 -21.70
CA LEU A 120 9.34 -14.59 -23.08
C LEU A 120 8.39 -15.79 -23.28
N LYS A 121 8.69 -16.95 -22.67
CA LYS A 121 7.82 -18.14 -22.73
C LYS A 121 6.55 -17.93 -21.91
N GLU A 122 6.63 -17.30 -20.75
CA GLU A 122 5.46 -16.95 -19.92
C GLU A 122 4.50 -16.01 -20.67
N LEU A 123 5.04 -15.02 -21.40
CA LEU A 123 4.24 -14.04 -22.14
C LEU A 123 3.57 -14.61 -23.40
N LYS A 124 4.28 -15.44 -24.18
CA LYS A 124 3.73 -16.13 -25.37
C LYS A 124 2.59 -17.09 -25.02
N LYS A 125 2.66 -17.72 -23.84
CA LYS A 125 1.64 -18.69 -23.38
C LYS A 125 0.33 -18.04 -22.95
N ASN A 126 0.34 -16.72 -22.70
CA ASN A 126 -0.83 -15.91 -22.34
C ASN A 126 -1.44 -15.14 -23.52
N GLY A 127 -1.13 -15.53 -24.77
CA GLY A 127 -1.74 -14.94 -25.97
C GLY A 127 -1.20 -13.57 -26.38
N ILE A 128 -0.12 -13.11 -25.76
CA ILE A 128 0.58 -11.88 -26.15
C ILE A 128 1.62 -12.24 -27.22
N ASN A 129 1.27 -12.01 -28.49
CA ASN A 129 2.15 -12.19 -29.66
C ASN A 129 3.11 -11.00 -29.87
N GLN A 130 3.70 -10.49 -28.79
CA GLN A 130 4.68 -9.41 -28.85
C GLN A 130 6.04 -9.93 -28.38
N SER A 131 7.13 -9.42 -28.97
CA SER A 131 8.47 -9.80 -28.51
C SER A 131 8.72 -9.25 -27.09
N GLY A 132 9.62 -9.85 -26.32
CA GLY A 132 9.96 -9.34 -24.98
C GLY A 132 10.58 -7.94 -25.03
N GLU A 133 11.28 -7.61 -26.10
CA GLU A 133 11.74 -6.24 -26.37
C GLU A 133 10.56 -5.29 -26.63
N GLU A 134 9.53 -5.76 -27.33
CA GLU A 134 8.31 -5.00 -27.65
C GLU A 134 7.43 -4.78 -26.41
N TYR A 135 7.30 -5.78 -25.52
CA TYR A 135 6.61 -5.65 -24.22
C TYR A 135 7.37 -4.73 -23.25
N ILE A 136 8.70 -4.83 -23.21
CA ILE A 136 9.56 -3.93 -22.42
C ILE A 136 9.50 -2.51 -22.98
N ASN A 137 9.40 -2.34 -24.29
CA ASN A 137 9.18 -1.03 -24.91
C ASN A 137 7.75 -0.51 -24.62
N ASN A 138 6.74 -1.37 -24.57
CA ASN A 138 5.39 -0.99 -24.14
C ASN A 138 5.31 -0.64 -22.63
N LEU A 139 6.09 -1.30 -21.77
CA LEU A 139 6.28 -0.93 -20.36
C LEU A 139 7.00 0.41 -20.21
N LYS A 140 7.89 0.77 -21.15
CA LYS A 140 8.54 2.09 -21.21
C LYS A 140 7.58 3.17 -21.71
N ASP A 141 6.67 2.84 -22.60
CA ASP A 141 5.84 3.82 -23.29
C ASP A 141 4.57 4.20 -22.50
N GLU A 142 3.92 3.29 -21.73
CA GLU A 142 2.73 3.64 -20.90
C GLU A 142 2.55 2.84 -19.57
N GLY A 143 3.48 1.97 -19.19
CA GLY A 143 3.31 1.04 -18.05
C GLY A 143 3.89 1.47 -16.69
N LEU A 144 3.40 0.86 -15.60
CA LEU A 144 4.00 1.00 -14.26
C LEU A 144 5.28 0.15 -14.13
N SER A 145 6.30 0.69 -13.46
CA SER A 145 7.54 -0.04 -13.14
C SER A 145 7.32 -1.20 -12.16
N VAL A 146 8.27 -2.14 -12.06
CA VAL A 146 8.23 -3.25 -11.09
C VAL A 146 8.07 -2.75 -9.66
N PHE A 147 8.82 -1.70 -9.30
CA PHE A 147 8.74 -1.10 -7.97
C PHE A 147 7.37 -0.47 -7.69
N GLN A 148 6.76 0.20 -8.68
CA GLN A 148 5.40 0.73 -8.58
C GLN A 148 4.36 -0.39 -8.43
N ASN A 149 4.52 -1.49 -9.16
CA ASN A 149 3.64 -2.66 -9.02
C ASN A 149 3.74 -3.27 -7.62
N ILE A 150 4.94 -3.42 -7.06
CA ILE A 150 5.15 -3.89 -5.68
C ILE A 150 4.40 -2.99 -4.68
N ILE A 151 4.50 -1.66 -4.84
CA ILE A 151 3.76 -0.70 -4.00
C ILE A 151 2.25 -0.90 -4.14
N LEU A 152 1.74 -1.01 -5.36
CA LEU A 152 0.31 -1.21 -5.62
C LEU A 152 -0.21 -2.47 -4.94
N VAL A 153 0.44 -3.61 -5.15
CA VAL A 153 -0.04 -4.88 -4.56
C VAL A 153 0.05 -4.88 -3.05
N THR A 154 1.06 -4.20 -2.49
CA THR A 154 1.19 -4.03 -1.04
C THR A 154 0.01 -3.23 -0.48
N ILE A 155 -0.43 -2.17 -1.19
CA ILE A 155 -1.55 -1.32 -0.79
C ILE A 155 -2.92 -2.01 -1.00
N ILE A 156 -3.12 -2.62 -2.16
CA ILE A 156 -4.43 -3.16 -2.57
C ILE A 156 -4.74 -4.44 -1.78
N PHE A 157 -3.77 -5.37 -1.74
CA PHE A 157 -3.94 -6.70 -1.15
C PHE A 157 -3.40 -6.81 0.27
N ARG A 158 -2.83 -5.74 0.83
CA ARG A 158 -2.25 -5.72 2.19
C ARG A 158 -1.18 -6.79 2.40
N LYS A 159 -0.45 -7.10 1.33
CA LYS A 159 0.61 -8.09 1.34
C LYS A 159 1.81 -7.63 2.14
N SER A 160 2.48 -8.59 2.78
CA SER A 160 3.76 -8.34 3.43
C SER A 160 4.87 -8.55 2.41
N PHE A 161 5.07 -7.56 1.53
CA PHE A 161 6.18 -7.58 0.58
C PHE A 161 7.50 -7.11 1.22
N HIS A 162 8.55 -7.85 0.93
CA HIS A 162 9.90 -7.58 1.42
C HIS A 162 10.89 -7.54 0.27
N CYS A 163 11.95 -6.77 0.46
CA CYS A 163 13.18 -6.86 -0.32
C CYS A 163 14.27 -7.41 0.60
N LEU A 164 14.85 -8.54 0.19
CA LEU A 164 16.05 -9.08 0.80
C LEU A 164 17.26 -8.49 0.11
N ILE A 165 18.30 -8.17 0.88
CA ILE A 165 19.52 -7.51 0.40
C ILE A 165 20.71 -8.25 0.99
N ASN A 166 21.58 -8.81 0.17
CA ASN A 166 22.78 -9.48 0.65
C ASN A 166 23.98 -8.50 0.73
N LYS A 167 25.12 -8.98 1.22
CA LYS A 167 26.36 -8.19 1.34
C LYS A 167 26.95 -7.73 -0.01
N ASP A 168 26.59 -8.41 -1.09
CA ASP A 168 27.09 -8.16 -2.45
C ASP A 168 26.18 -7.18 -3.21
N SER A 169 25.23 -6.55 -2.51
CA SER A 169 24.21 -5.65 -3.05
C SER A 169 23.21 -6.33 -3.99
N ASP A 170 23.16 -7.66 -4.04
CA ASP A 170 22.07 -8.36 -4.72
C ASP A 170 20.79 -8.21 -3.91
N PHE A 171 19.66 -8.14 -4.62
CA PHE A 171 18.37 -7.98 -4.00
C PHE A 171 17.32 -8.93 -4.57
N LEU A 172 16.41 -9.38 -3.72
CA LEU A 172 15.32 -10.28 -4.07
C LEU A 172 14.00 -9.77 -3.46
N PHE A 173 12.95 -9.71 -4.26
CA PHE A 173 11.60 -9.35 -3.80
C PHE A 173 10.75 -10.59 -3.59
N TYR A 174 10.02 -10.62 -2.48
CA TYR A 174 9.10 -11.72 -2.23
C TYR A 174 7.97 -11.32 -1.27
N ASP A 175 6.87 -12.07 -1.35
CA ASP A 175 5.80 -12.04 -0.35
C ASP A 175 6.20 -12.93 0.83
N ALA A 176 6.27 -12.35 2.03
CA ALA A 176 6.68 -13.06 3.24
C ALA A 176 5.80 -14.28 3.54
N PHE A 177 4.52 -14.27 3.16
CA PHE A 177 3.63 -15.41 3.36
C PHE A 177 3.97 -16.61 2.47
N ARG A 178 4.70 -16.39 1.37
CA ARG A 178 5.15 -17.43 0.44
C ARG A 178 6.57 -17.91 0.73
N HIS A 179 7.17 -17.53 1.87
CA HIS A 179 8.55 -17.90 2.20
C HIS A 179 8.81 -19.42 2.08
N TYR A 180 7.97 -20.25 2.71
CA TYR A 180 8.13 -21.71 2.67
C TYR A 180 7.88 -22.28 1.27
N GLU A 181 6.93 -21.70 0.52
CA GLU A 181 6.70 -22.09 -0.87
C GLU A 181 7.95 -21.82 -1.71
N PHE A 182 8.54 -20.62 -1.60
CA PHE A 182 9.75 -20.26 -2.35
C PHE A 182 10.96 -21.09 -1.94
N LEU A 183 11.16 -21.32 -0.64
CA LEU A 183 12.26 -22.16 -0.16
C LEU A 183 12.26 -23.57 -0.77
N ASN A 184 11.07 -24.15 -1.02
CA ASN A 184 10.96 -25.51 -1.57
C ASN A 184 10.83 -25.58 -3.09
N THR A 185 10.54 -24.46 -3.75
CA THR A 185 10.25 -24.44 -5.20
C THR A 185 11.27 -23.65 -6.01
N GLN A 186 12.09 -22.83 -5.36
CA GLN A 186 13.02 -21.89 -6.02
C GLN A 186 14.44 -22.06 -5.45
N PRO A 187 15.32 -22.81 -6.14
CA PRO A 187 16.71 -23.00 -5.71
C PRO A 187 17.48 -21.69 -5.54
N GLU A 188 17.18 -20.67 -6.36
CA GLU A 188 17.80 -19.34 -6.26
C GLU A 188 17.40 -18.61 -4.97
N PHE A 189 16.14 -18.75 -4.54
CA PHE A 189 15.68 -18.19 -3.27
C PHE A 189 16.32 -18.92 -2.10
N GLU A 190 16.36 -20.25 -2.14
CA GLU A 190 17.02 -21.09 -1.14
C GLU A 190 18.50 -20.70 -0.97
N ASP A 191 19.24 -20.59 -2.07
CA ASP A 191 20.64 -20.16 -2.04
C ASP A 191 20.79 -18.73 -1.48
N PHE A 192 19.92 -17.79 -1.87
CA PHE A 192 19.95 -16.42 -1.36
C PHE A 192 19.74 -16.38 0.15
N VAL A 193 18.71 -17.06 0.67
CA VAL A 193 18.37 -17.04 2.10
C VAL A 193 19.28 -17.92 2.96
N SER A 194 20.10 -18.77 2.34
CA SER A 194 21.14 -19.55 3.05
C SER A 194 22.35 -18.70 3.49
N LYS A 195 22.48 -17.49 2.93
CA LYS A 195 23.57 -16.55 3.18
C LYS A 195 23.10 -15.39 4.07
N PRO A 196 23.99 -14.60 4.70
CA PRO A 196 23.59 -13.41 5.44
C PRO A 196 22.89 -12.37 4.53
N TYR A 197 21.71 -11.93 4.94
CA TYR A 197 20.94 -10.89 4.26
C TYR A 197 20.26 -9.94 5.28
N PHE A 198 19.93 -8.74 4.81
CA PHE A 198 18.98 -7.83 5.45
C PHE A 198 17.63 -7.96 4.77
N SER A 199 16.55 -7.72 5.52
CA SER A 199 15.20 -7.66 4.99
C SER A 199 14.61 -6.28 5.24
N VAL A 200 14.13 -5.62 4.20
CA VAL A 200 13.41 -4.35 4.30
C VAL A 200 11.97 -4.52 3.85
N SER A 201 11.05 -3.91 4.58
CA SER A 201 9.61 -4.18 4.45
C SER A 201 8.90 -3.01 3.76
N PHE A 202 8.26 -3.31 2.63
CA PHE A 202 7.39 -2.36 1.94
C PHE A 202 6.12 -2.08 2.72
N SER A 203 5.53 -3.13 3.32
CA SER A 203 4.34 -3.01 4.15
C SER A 203 4.59 -2.07 5.34
N GLU A 204 5.73 -2.19 6.02
CA GLU A 204 6.10 -1.28 7.10
C GLU A 204 6.37 0.15 6.58
N ALA A 205 7.02 0.30 5.42
CA ALA A 205 7.26 1.62 4.83
C ALA A 205 5.96 2.37 4.53
N ILE A 206 4.99 1.68 3.92
CA ILE A 206 3.67 2.20 3.60
C ILE A 206 2.85 2.47 4.87
N LYS A 207 2.93 1.59 5.87
CA LYS A 207 2.24 1.76 7.16
C LYS A 207 2.75 2.99 7.93
N VAL A 208 4.07 3.20 7.98
CA VAL A 208 4.66 4.39 8.61
C VAL A 208 4.23 5.65 7.86
N LEU A 209 4.23 5.63 6.52
CA LEU A 209 3.69 6.75 5.71
C LEU A 209 2.25 7.06 6.03
N CYS A 210 1.40 6.02 6.06
CA CYS A 210 0.00 6.14 6.40
C CYS A 210 -0.17 6.80 7.77
N SER A 211 0.57 6.34 8.77
CA SER A 211 0.50 6.85 10.14
C SER A 211 0.94 8.32 10.22
N ASP A 212 2.07 8.67 9.61
CA ASP A 212 2.59 10.05 9.59
C ASP A 212 1.60 10.99 8.88
N TRP A 213 1.10 10.58 7.71
CA TRP A 213 0.25 11.44 6.88
C TRP A 213 -1.17 11.56 7.41
N LEU A 214 -1.70 10.55 8.10
CA LEU A 214 -2.99 10.66 8.79
C LEU A 214 -3.02 11.81 9.80
N LEU A 215 -1.88 12.15 10.41
CA LEU A 215 -1.76 13.22 11.39
C LEU A 215 -1.71 14.62 10.76
N ILE A 216 -1.17 14.75 9.55
CA ILE A 216 -0.81 16.04 8.97
C ILE A 216 -1.54 16.37 7.65
N LYS A 217 -2.22 15.40 7.02
CA LYS A 217 -2.89 15.59 5.73
C LYS A 217 -4.41 15.37 5.82
N PRO A 218 -5.18 16.05 4.94
CA PRO A 218 -6.58 15.70 4.70
C PRO A 218 -6.74 14.27 4.18
N LEU A 219 -7.76 13.54 4.65
CA LEU A 219 -8.02 12.14 4.23
C LEU A 219 -8.17 11.97 2.72
N LYS A 220 -8.81 12.94 2.05
CA LYS A 220 -8.97 12.97 0.59
C LYS A 220 -7.65 12.96 -0.19
N GLU A 221 -6.53 13.31 0.43
CA GLU A 221 -5.21 13.29 -0.21
C GLU A 221 -4.51 11.93 -0.07
N LEU A 222 -5.03 11.04 0.79
CA LEU A 222 -4.46 9.74 1.13
C LEU A 222 -5.01 8.64 0.23
N THR A 223 -4.53 8.60 -1.01
CA THR A 223 -4.97 7.69 -2.08
C THR A 223 -4.64 6.20 -1.84
N PHE A 224 -3.86 5.88 -0.82
CA PHE A 224 -3.53 4.50 -0.41
C PHE A 224 -4.52 3.93 0.62
N LEU A 225 -5.49 4.71 1.07
CA LEU A 225 -6.63 4.22 1.85
C LEU A 225 -7.75 3.81 0.90
N SER A 226 -8.40 2.69 1.17
CA SER A 226 -9.63 2.36 0.44
C SER A 226 -10.75 3.32 0.81
N LYS A 227 -11.81 3.38 0.00
CA LYS A 227 -13.05 4.11 0.34
C LYS A 227 -13.62 3.63 1.68
N THR A 228 -13.59 2.33 1.90
CA THR A 228 -14.06 1.70 3.15
C THR A 228 -13.25 2.19 4.35
N GLU A 229 -11.92 2.18 4.26
CA GLU A 229 -11.05 2.67 5.35
C GLU A 229 -11.19 4.17 5.58
N SER A 230 -11.27 4.95 4.51
CA SER A 230 -11.46 6.40 4.59
C SER A 230 -12.75 6.72 5.36
N LYS A 231 -13.84 6.02 5.04
CA LYS A 231 -15.12 6.16 5.75
C LYS A 231 -15.02 5.78 7.22
N ILE A 232 -14.33 4.68 7.54
CA ILE A 232 -14.11 4.26 8.94
C ILE A 232 -13.34 5.34 9.70
N ILE A 233 -12.27 5.89 9.12
CA ILE A 233 -11.45 6.92 9.75
C ILE A 233 -12.21 8.24 9.92
N GLU A 234 -13.05 8.62 8.95
CA GLU A 234 -13.94 9.78 9.08
C GLU A 234 -14.90 9.62 10.28
N ILE A 235 -15.47 8.43 10.45
CA ILE A 235 -16.34 8.13 11.59
C ILE A 235 -15.56 8.16 12.90
N ILE A 236 -14.34 7.59 12.95
CA ILE A 236 -13.47 7.67 14.13
C ILE A 236 -13.18 9.12 14.54
N ARG A 237 -13.08 10.05 13.58
CA ARG A 237 -12.76 11.47 13.84
C ARG A 237 -13.96 12.31 14.30
N ARG A 238 -15.17 11.76 14.28
CA ARG A 238 -16.37 12.45 14.74
C ARG A 238 -16.35 12.66 16.25
N LYS A 239 -16.65 13.88 16.70
CA LYS A 239 -16.65 14.25 18.13
C LYS A 239 -17.81 13.63 18.91
N ASP A 240 -18.88 13.30 18.21
CA ASP A 240 -20.11 12.73 18.75
C ASP A 240 -20.08 11.19 18.79
N VAL A 241 -18.95 10.54 18.51
CA VAL A 241 -18.82 9.08 18.62
C VAL A 241 -18.25 8.69 19.97
N ASN A 242 -18.94 7.81 20.69
CA ASN A 242 -18.53 7.25 21.98
C ASN A 242 -17.69 5.99 21.81
N SER A 243 -18.14 5.07 20.94
CA SER A 243 -17.46 3.81 20.67
C SER A 243 -17.70 3.36 19.22
N ILE A 244 -16.76 2.59 18.68
CA ILE A 244 -16.88 1.95 17.36
C ILE A 244 -16.44 0.50 17.50
N SER A 245 -17.23 -0.43 16.99
CA SER A 245 -16.88 -1.84 16.86
C SER A 245 -16.82 -2.22 15.38
N ILE A 246 -15.68 -2.75 14.94
CA ILE A 246 -15.45 -3.20 13.56
C ILE A 246 -15.35 -4.72 13.58
N ARG A 247 -16.22 -5.40 12.84
CA ARG A 247 -16.12 -6.85 12.62
C ARG A 247 -15.44 -7.12 11.28
N TYR A 248 -14.44 -7.98 11.32
CA TYR A 248 -13.71 -8.43 10.14
C TYR A 248 -14.24 -9.77 9.66
N LYS A 249 -14.22 -9.96 8.34
CA LYS A 249 -14.47 -11.23 7.67
C LYS A 249 -13.50 -11.37 6.51
N ASP A 250 -12.80 -12.51 6.43
CA ASP A 250 -11.80 -12.78 5.39
C ASP A 250 -10.71 -11.69 5.27
N GLY A 251 -10.32 -11.09 6.40
CA GLY A 251 -9.31 -10.03 6.47
C GLY A 251 -9.82 -8.61 6.18
N GLU A 252 -11.08 -8.46 5.77
CA GLU A 252 -11.68 -7.17 5.41
C GLU A 252 -12.74 -6.71 6.43
N PRO A 253 -12.92 -5.39 6.67
CA PRO A 253 -14.03 -4.87 7.46
C PRO A 253 -15.39 -5.19 6.80
N ASP A 254 -16.27 -5.92 7.49
CA ASP A 254 -17.58 -6.36 6.97
C ASP A 254 -18.74 -5.61 7.65
N LEU A 255 -18.62 -5.33 8.95
CA LEU A 255 -19.66 -4.65 9.72
C LEU A 255 -19.05 -3.59 10.63
N LEU A 256 -19.67 -2.41 10.62
CA LEU A 256 -19.35 -1.29 11.50
C LEU A 256 -20.55 -1.01 12.42
N GLU A 257 -20.32 -1.05 13.72
CA GLU A 257 -21.28 -0.62 14.74
C GLU A 257 -20.75 0.65 15.41
N VAL A 258 -21.54 1.72 15.41
CA VAL A 258 -21.16 3.03 15.96
C VAL A 258 -22.12 3.40 17.08
N GLU A 259 -21.57 3.77 18.23
CA GLU A 259 -22.30 4.28 19.39
C GLU A 259 -22.03 5.78 19.51
N GLU A 260 -23.07 6.62 19.51
CA GLU A 260 -22.95 8.08 19.49
C GLU A 260 -23.28 8.71 20.85
N ARG A 261 -22.52 9.74 21.26
CA ARG A 261 -22.80 10.56 22.44
C ARG A 261 -23.98 11.48 22.18
N ASN A 262 -24.90 11.46 23.10
CA ASN A 262 -26.22 11.97 22.89
C ASN A 262 -26.60 12.99 23.99
N GLU A 263 -26.06 14.21 23.93
CA GLU A 263 -26.49 15.33 24.78
C GLU A 263 -27.66 16.09 24.10
N ILE A 264 -28.70 16.52 24.87
CA ILE A 264 -29.95 17.25 24.49
C ILE A 264 -31.24 16.36 24.36
N SER A 265 -32.41 16.95 24.70
CA SER A 265 -33.61 16.34 25.31
C SER A 265 -34.30 15.21 24.51
N MET A 266 -34.74 14.20 25.25
CA MET A 266 -35.08 12.88 24.73
C MET A 266 -36.39 12.79 23.94
N GLU A 267 -37.30 13.76 24.10
CA GLU A 267 -38.61 13.74 23.47
C GLU A 267 -38.55 14.08 21.97
N GLN A 268 -37.65 14.98 21.55
CA GLN A 268 -37.44 15.29 20.12
C GLN A 268 -36.68 14.16 19.39
N ARG A 269 -35.87 13.37 20.11
CA ARG A 269 -35.06 12.28 19.57
C ARG A 269 -35.84 11.06 19.10
N PHE A 270 -36.93 10.72 19.78
CA PHE A 270 -37.70 9.51 19.45
C PHE A 270 -38.29 9.59 18.03
N LEU A 271 -38.69 10.79 17.62
CA LEU A 271 -39.24 11.06 16.29
C LEU A 271 -38.14 11.09 15.21
N ASP A 272 -36.98 11.70 15.49
CA ASP A 272 -35.88 11.84 14.52
C ASP A 272 -35.12 10.53 14.24
N VAL A 273 -34.99 9.65 15.24
CA VAL A 273 -34.26 8.37 15.11
C VAL A 273 -35.04 7.35 14.26
N ILE A 274 -36.37 7.30 14.40
CA ILE A 274 -37.24 6.43 13.60
C ILE A 274 -37.28 6.88 12.12
N ALA A 275 -37.10 8.18 11.85
CA ALA A 275 -37.22 8.74 10.51
C ALA A 275 -36.02 8.48 9.58
N LYS A 276 -34.86 8.02 10.09
CA LYS A 276 -33.65 7.82 9.27
C LYS A 276 -33.56 6.38 8.73
N ASN A 277 -33.51 6.23 7.41
CA ASN A 277 -33.31 4.95 6.70
C ASN A 277 -32.02 4.24 7.16
N GLY A 278 -32.14 3.03 7.71
CA GLY A 278 -31.03 2.15 8.11
C GLY A 278 -31.45 1.02 9.06
N TYR A 279 -30.60 0.01 9.27
CA TYR A 279 -30.80 -0.99 10.33
C TYR A 279 -30.31 -0.42 11.65
N GLN A 280 -31.20 -0.31 12.65
CA GLN A 280 -30.88 0.30 13.94
C GLN A 280 -31.40 -0.57 15.08
N LYS A 281 -30.64 -0.65 16.17
CA LYS A 281 -31.11 -1.19 17.46
C LYS A 281 -31.21 -0.04 18.45
N ILE A 282 -32.44 0.27 18.84
CA ILE A 282 -32.74 1.30 19.84
C ILE A 282 -33.01 0.60 21.17
N SER A 283 -32.37 1.08 22.25
CA SER A 283 -32.57 0.58 23.61
C SER A 283 -32.90 1.73 24.55
N VAL A 284 -34.03 1.63 25.25
CA VAL A 284 -34.55 2.66 26.16
C VAL A 284 -34.73 2.03 27.53
N SER A 285 -34.11 2.60 28.56
CA SER A 285 -34.34 2.20 29.95
C SER A 285 -35.01 3.33 30.72
N THR A 286 -36.06 2.99 31.44
CA THR A 286 -36.83 3.93 32.26
C THR A 286 -36.72 3.57 33.73
N GLN A 287 -36.67 4.60 34.59
CA GLN A 287 -36.74 4.47 36.04
C GLN A 287 -37.69 5.53 36.57
N ASN A 288 -38.69 5.12 37.35
CA ASN A 288 -39.70 6.02 37.93
C ASN A 288 -40.43 6.89 36.88
N GLY A 289 -40.76 6.30 35.74
CA GLY A 289 -41.45 7.01 34.64
C GLY A 289 -40.59 8.02 33.88
N LYS A 290 -39.31 8.18 34.24
CA LYS A 290 -38.33 8.98 33.49
C LYS A 290 -37.43 8.05 32.71
N ILE A 291 -37.13 8.38 31.45
CA ILE A 291 -36.08 7.69 30.71
C ILE A 291 -34.75 8.06 31.38
N VAL A 292 -33.92 7.06 31.70
CA VAL A 292 -32.61 7.25 32.35
C VAL A 292 -31.46 6.86 31.43
N HIS A 293 -31.74 6.08 30.39
CA HIS A 293 -30.75 5.64 29.42
C HIS A 293 -31.41 5.49 28.05
N PHE A 294 -30.77 6.05 27.03
CA PHE A 294 -31.16 5.92 25.62
C PHE A 294 -29.90 5.58 24.81
N GLU A 295 -29.91 4.44 24.16
CA GLU A 295 -28.83 3.96 23.30
C GLU A 295 -29.40 3.73 21.90
N ASN A 296 -28.72 4.26 20.88
CA ASN A 296 -29.00 3.94 19.49
C ASN A 296 -27.75 3.31 18.87
N LYS A 297 -27.87 2.07 18.40
CA LYS A 297 -26.83 1.40 17.62
C LYS A 297 -27.23 1.39 16.15
N ILE A 298 -26.47 2.09 15.33
CA ILE A 298 -26.65 2.07 13.89
C ILE A 298 -25.77 0.96 13.32
N GLN A 299 -26.39 0.03 12.58
CA GLN A 299 -25.69 -1.03 11.86
C GLN A 299 -25.59 -0.66 10.38
N MET A 300 -24.34 -0.54 9.91
CA MET A 300 -24.07 -0.27 8.50
C MET A 300 -23.36 -1.47 7.89
N LYS A 301 -24.00 -2.10 6.90
CA LYS A 301 -23.33 -3.10 6.06
C LYS A 301 -22.31 -2.38 5.17
N LEU A 302 -21.06 -2.81 5.23
CA LEU A 302 -20.02 -2.31 4.33
C LEU A 302 -20.11 -3.10 3.02
N ASN A 303 -19.85 -2.46 1.88
CA ASN A 303 -19.87 -3.16 0.59
C ASN A 303 -18.80 -4.25 0.60
N LYS A 304 -19.14 -5.44 0.10
CA LYS A 304 -18.13 -6.47 -0.19
C LYS A 304 -17.29 -5.99 -1.37
N ARG A 305 -15.96 -6.11 -1.27
CA ARG A 305 -15.10 -6.20 -2.47
C ARG A 305 -15.67 -7.29 -3.37
N THR A 306 -15.94 -6.95 -4.61
CA THR A 306 -16.15 -7.95 -5.66
C THR A 306 -14.82 -8.68 -5.78
N LYS A 307 -14.80 -9.97 -5.42
CA LYS A 307 -13.68 -10.85 -5.72
C LYS A 307 -13.50 -10.91 -7.23
#